data_AF-A0A0R1U826-F1
#
_entry.id   AF-A0A0R1U826-F1
#
_cell.length_a   1.000
_cell.length_b   1.000
_cell.length_c   1.000
_cell.angle_alpha   90.00
_cell.angle_beta   90.00
_cell.angle_gamma   90.00
#
_symmetry.space_group_name_H-M   'P 1'
#
loop_
_entity.id
_entity.type
_entity.pdbx_description
1 polymer ?
#
loop_
_entity_poly.entity_id
_entity_poly.type
_entity_poly.pdbx_seq_one_letter_code
_entity_poly.pdbx_strand_id
1 'polypeptide(L)' 'MIINALITLHHFDQLEKPVATRLHSLGLTEGSTILLLQRYPFHGPVIIESNHQRIALRYRIFSILTQPPRGKFHGNRTDW' A
#
# COMPACT_ATOMS: atom_id res chain seq x y z
N MET A 1 -1.37 16.40 3.33
CA MET A 1 -2.16 16.60 2.10
C MET A 1 -3.32 15.61 2.09
N ILE A 2 -4.54 16.11 1.94
CA ILE A 2 -5.73 15.28 1.73
C ILE A 2 -5.70 14.76 0.29
N ILE A 3 -6.05 13.50 0.08
CA ILE A 3 -6.00 12.76 -1.18
C ILE A 3 -7.27 11.89 -1.25
N ASN A 4 -7.71 11.53 -2.44
CA ASN A 4 -8.72 10.49 -2.66
C ASN A 4 -8.27 9.60 -3.81
N ALA A 5 -7.46 8.58 -3.51
CA ALA A 5 -6.92 7.68 -4.52
C ALA A 5 -7.13 6.22 -4.13
N LEU A 6 -7.63 5.40 -5.05
CA LEU A 6 -7.73 3.96 -4.86
C LEU A 6 -6.38 3.30 -5.12
N ILE A 7 -5.96 2.41 -4.22
CA ILE A 7 -4.68 1.73 -4.30
C ILE A 7 -4.86 0.25 -3.99
N THR A 8 -4.27 -0.60 -4.83
CA THR A 8 -4.20 -2.04 -4.59
C THR A 8 -3.00 -2.37 -3.72
N LEU A 9 -3.18 -3.22 -2.72
CA LEU A 9 -2.11 -3.69 -1.85
C LEU A 9 -1.44 -4.96 -2.40
N HIS A 10 -0.13 -5.01 -2.28
CA HIS A 10 0.77 -6.07 -2.76
C HIS A 10 1.84 -6.39 -1.71
N HIS A 11 2.68 -7.40 -1.96
CA HIS A 11 3.95 -7.59 -1.25
C HIS A 11 3.84 -7.77 0.28
N PHE A 12 2.80 -8.44 0.77
CA PHE A 12 2.65 -8.73 2.22
C PHE A 12 3.73 -9.69 2.73
N ASP A 13 4.31 -10.49 1.84
CA ASP A 13 5.46 -11.37 2.08
C ASP A 13 6.73 -10.59 2.46
N GLN A 14 6.83 -9.32 2.07
CA GLN A 14 7.96 -8.45 2.41
C GLN A 14 7.80 -7.75 3.76
N LEU A 15 6.69 -7.97 4.46
CA LEU A 15 6.47 -7.44 5.79
C LEU A 15 6.94 -8.42 6.87
N GLU A 16 7.33 -7.86 8.02
CA GLU A 16 7.52 -8.68 9.22
C GLU A 16 6.23 -9.43 9.56
N LYS A 17 6.34 -10.73 9.84
CA LYS A 17 5.20 -11.60 10.17
C LYS A 17 4.18 -10.99 11.15
N PRO A 18 4.56 -10.40 12.31
CA PRO A 18 3.59 -9.79 13.21
C PRO A 18 2.83 -8.62 12.58
N VAL A 19 3.49 -7.82 11.72
CA VAL A 19 2.85 -6.71 11.01
C VAL A 19 1.86 -7.25 9.98
N ALA A 20 2.25 -8.23 9.16
CA ALA A 20 1.37 -8.86 8.20
C ALA A 20 0.13 -9.48 8.87
N THR A 21 0.31 -10.24 9.96
CA THR A 21 -0.80 -10.80 10.76
C THR A 21 -1.72 -9.71 11.29
N ARG A 22 -1.17 -8.58 11.78
CA ARG A 22 -1.99 -7.47 12.25
C ARG A 22 -2.80 -6.84 11.13
N LEU A 23 -2.22 -6.64 9.95
CA LEU A 23 -2.94 -6.10 8.80
C LEU A 23 -4.05 -7.06 8.34
N HIS A 24 -3.77 -8.36 8.29
CA HIS A 24 -4.79 -9.37 7.97
C HIS A 24 -5.95 -9.34 8.97
N SER A 25 -5.66 -9.17 10.27
CA SER A 25 -6.72 -9.05 11.30
C SER A 25 -7.58 -7.79 11.16
N LEU A 26 -7.08 -6.76 10.46
CA LEU A 26 -7.83 -5.55 10.11
C LEU A 26 -8.55 -5.69 8.76
N GLY A 27 -8.52 -6.87 8.13
CA GLY A 27 -9.14 -7.14 6.83
C GLY A 27 -8.33 -6.62 5.63
N LEU A 28 -7.07 -6.23 5.83
CA LEU A 28 -6.17 -5.84 4.75
C LEU A 28 -5.41 -7.07 4.26
N THR A 29 -5.60 -7.43 3.00
CA THR A 29 -4.94 -8.58 2.37
C THR A 29 -4.33 -8.20 1.03
N GLU A 30 -3.44 -9.05 0.51
CA GLU A 30 -2.92 -8.87 -0.84
C GLU A 30 -4.05 -8.87 -1.88
N GLY A 31 -3.95 -7.98 -2.87
CA GLY A 31 -4.98 -7.75 -3.89
C GLY A 31 -6.15 -6.87 -3.43
N SER A 32 -6.25 -6.54 -2.13
CA SER A 32 -7.33 -5.65 -1.65
C SER A 32 -7.12 -4.20 -2.12
N THR A 33 -8.23 -3.54 -2.45
CA THR A 33 -8.24 -2.11 -2.80
C THR A 33 -8.59 -1.30 -1.57
N ILE A 34 -7.78 -0.28 -1.28
CA ILE A 34 -7.98 0.69 -0.21
C ILE A 34 -8.15 2.10 -0.77
N LEU A 35 -8.78 2.99 0.01
CA LEU A 35 -8.82 4.41 -0.29
C LEU A 35 -7.74 5.15 0.50
N LEU A 36 -6.81 5.80 -0.19
CA LEU A 36 -5.84 6.70 0.41
C LEU A 36 -6.48 8.06 0.67
N LEU A 37 -6.62 8.43 1.95
CA LEU A 37 -7.27 9.67 2.38
C LEU A 37 -6.28 10.80 2.67
N GLN A 38 -5.12 10.48 3.26
CA GLN A 38 -4.19 11.52 3.69
C GLN A 38 -2.76 11.02 3.78
N ARG A 39 -1.82 11.89 3.38
CA ARG A 39 -0.39 11.72 3.65
C ARG A 39 0.10 12.85 4.54
N TYR A 40 0.78 12.48 5.62
CA TYR A 40 1.52 13.42 6.46
C TYR A 40 2.92 13.66 5.86
N PRO A 41 3.49 14.87 6.02
CA PRO A 41 4.84 15.19 5.54
C PRO A 41 5.92 14.38 6.30
N PHE A 42 7.16 14.43 5.80
CA PHE A 42 8.36 13.87 6.44
C PHE A 42 8.29 12.36 6.73
N HIS A 43 7.79 11.56 5.77
CA HIS A 43 7.56 10.12 5.95
C HIS A 43 6.67 9.78 7.16
N GLY A 44 5.78 10.72 7.53
CA GLY A 44 4.75 10.52 8.53
C GLY A 44 3.71 9.48 8.11
N PRO A 45 2.77 9.13 9.00
CA PRO A 45 1.78 8.12 8.71
C PRO A 45 0.92 8.48 7.50
N VAL A 46 0.30 7.46 6.94
CA VAL A 46 -0.65 7.55 5.85
C VAL A 46 -2.00 7.10 6.38
N ILE A 47 -3.05 7.90 6.15
CA ILE A 47 -4.40 7.52 6.54
C ILE A 47 -5.06 6.84 5.34
N ILE A 48 -5.47 5.61 5.56
CA ILE A 48 -6.18 4.79 4.57
C ILE A 48 -7.56 4.44 5.10
N GLU A 49 -8.49 4.16 4.20
CA GLU A 49 -9.80 3.61 4.52
C GLU A 49 -9.98 2.26 3.82
N SER A 50 -10.45 1.28 4.58
CA SER A 50 -10.82 -0.05 4.11
C SER A 50 -11.97 -0.57 4.97
N ASN A 51 -12.98 -1.19 4.38
CA ASN A 51 -14.15 -1.70 5.10
C ASN A 51 -14.79 -0.65 6.04
N HIS A 52 -14.90 0.61 5.59
CA HIS A 52 -15.37 1.76 6.38
C HIS A 52 -14.56 2.08 7.65
N GLN A 53 -13.38 1.47 7.81
CA GLN A 53 -12.45 1.72 8.91
C GLN A 53 -11.30 2.59 8.42
N ARG A 54 -10.97 3.62 9.20
CA ARG A 54 -9.80 4.45 8.95
C ARG A 54 -8.62 3.98 9.76
N ILE A 55 -7.51 3.73 9.08
CA ILE A 55 -6.30 3.17 9.66
C ILE A 55 -5.13 4.11 9.38
N ALA A 56 -4.39 4.46 10.42
CA ALA A 56 -3.11 5.14 10.27
C ALA A 56 -2.00 4.09 10.06
N LEU A 57 -1.43 4.05 8.86
CA LEU A 57 -0.37 3.14 8.48
C LEU A 57 0.98 3.86 8.49
N ARG A 58 2.02 3.22 9.03
CA ARG A 58 3.38 3.76 8.96
C ARG A 58 3.81 3.87 7.49
N TYR A 59 4.44 4.98 7.12
CA TYR A 59 4.88 5.23 5.74
C TYR A 59 5.66 4.06 5.14
N ARG A 60 6.62 3.49 5.89
CA ARG A 60 7.45 2.37 5.40
C ARG A 60 6.61 1.15 5.00
N ILE A 61 5.60 0.82 5.80
CA ILE A 61 4.70 -0.31 5.52
C ILE A 61 3.85 0.01 4.29
N PHE A 62 3.29 1.21 4.22
CA PHE A 62 2.54 1.69 3.06
C PHE A 62 3.40 1.61 1.79
N SER A 63 4.64 2.10 1.82
CA SER A 63 5.54 2.09 0.66
C SER A 63 5.88 0.69 0.17
N ILE A 64 6.00 -0.31 1.05
CA ILE A 64 6.18 -1.71 0.64
C ILE A 64 4.92 -2.21 -0.05
N LEU A 65 3.77 -2.01 0.58
CA LEU A 65 2.50 -2.57 0.12
C LEU A 65 1.99 -1.96 -1.19
N THR A 66 2.40 -0.74 -1.53
CA THR A 66 1.93 -0.05 -2.73
C THR A 66 2.98 0.01 -3.84
N GLN A 67 4.09 -0.71 -3.70
CA GLN A 67 5.04 -0.85 -4.80
C GLN A 67 4.39 -1.62 -5.94
N PRO A 68 4.61 -1.21 -7.21
CA PRO A 68 4.14 -2.00 -8.33
C PRO A 68 4.70 -3.42 -8.22
N PRO A 69 3.91 -4.46 -8.54
CA PRO A 69 4.41 -5.82 -8.56
C PRO A 69 5.63 -5.90 -9.48
N ARG A 70 6.70 -6.56 -9.03
CA ARG A 70 7.91 -6.77 -9.83
C ARG A 70 7.62 -7.79 -10.93
N GLY A 71 6.88 -7.36 -11.96
CA GLY A 71 6.90 -8.00 -13.27
C GLY A 71 8.16 -7.56 -14.00
N LYS A 72 8.85 -8.49 -14.67
CA LYS A 72 9.99 -8.17 -15.53
C LYS A 72 9.55 -7.06 -16.50
N PHE A 73 10.13 -5.87 -16.38
CA PHE A 73 10.13 -4.93 -17.48
C PHE A 73 10.89 -5.62 -18.63
N HIS A 74 10.16 -6.34 -19.48
CA HIS A 74 10.61 -6.53 -20.86
C HIS A 74 10.43 -5.16 -21.49
N GLY A 75 11.48 -4.35 -21.40
CA GLY A 75 11.54 -3.10 -22.14
C GLY A 75 11.47 -3.46 -23.61
N ASN A 76 10.30 -3.32 -24.21
CA ASN A 76 10.23 -3.17 -25.65
C ASN A 76 10.83 -1.79 -25.93
N ARG A 77 12.14 -1.79 -26.23
CA ARG A 77 12.72 -0.80 -27.14
C ARG A 77 11.87 -0.86 -28.41
N THR A 78 10.96 0.10 -28.55
CA THR A 78 10.57 0.58 -29.87
C THR A 78 11.35 1.85 -30.09
N ASP A 79 12.34 1.69 -30.95
CA ASP A 79 13.12 2.75 -31.54
C ASP A 79 12.18 3.66 -32.35
N TRP A 80 12.30 4.98 -32.15
CA TRP A 80 11.89 6.04 -33.07
C TRP A 80 12.99 7.10 -33.07
#